data_AF-A0A326GJG0-F1
#
_entry.id   AF-A0A326GJG0-F1
#
_cell.length_a   1.000
_cell.length_b   1.000
_cell.length_c   1.000
_cell.angle_alpha   90.00
_cell.angle_beta   90.00
_cell.angle_gamma   90.00
#
_symmetry.space_group_name_H-M   'P 1'
#
loop_
_entity.id
_entity.type
_entity.pdbx_description
1 polymer ?
#
loop_
_entity_poly.entity_id
_entity_poly.type
_entity_poly.pdbx_seq_one_letter_code
_entity_poly.pdbx_strand_id
1 'polypeptide(L)' 'MAQTAAPIDYYDQRHTLEPDQVFRDFQGGLVMLDRRVPGDGTRWYVADWWAGSWSFMDSTIEPGDLVERVADPAQVPA' A
#
# COMPACT_ATOMS: atom_id res chain seq x y z
N MET A 1 -27.80 -9.83 -3.46
CA MET A 1 -26.66 -10.79 -3.43
C MET A 1 -25.39 -9.94 -3.36
N ALA A 2 -24.96 -9.52 -2.17
CA ALA A 2 -23.69 -8.79 -2.04
C ALA A 2 -22.57 -9.82 -2.16
N GLN A 3 -21.77 -9.71 -3.21
CA GLN A 3 -20.65 -10.58 -3.47
C GLN A 3 -19.57 -10.22 -2.44
N THR A 4 -19.50 -10.97 -1.34
CA THR A 4 -18.40 -10.89 -0.39
C THR A 4 -17.17 -11.41 -1.12
N ALA A 5 -16.49 -10.54 -1.87
CA ALA A 5 -15.19 -10.86 -2.42
C ALA A 5 -14.31 -11.29 -1.24
N ALA A 6 -13.68 -12.46 -1.36
CA ALA A 6 -12.70 -12.88 -0.37
C ALA A 6 -11.70 -11.73 -0.16
N PRO A 7 -11.24 -11.48 1.08
CA PRO A 7 -10.21 -10.48 1.32
C PRO A 7 -9.05 -10.70 0.33
N ILE A 8 -8.69 -9.66 -0.41
CA ILE A 8 -7.62 -9.75 -1.41
C ILE A 8 -6.34 -10.04 -0.64
N ASP A 9 -5.77 -11.21 -0.88
CA ASP A 9 -4.44 -11.53 -0.35
C ASP A 9 -3.38 -10.92 -1.26
N TYR A 10 -2.89 -9.75 -0.86
CA TYR A 10 -1.82 -9.07 -1.58
C TYR A 10 -0.46 -9.75 -1.41
N TYR A 11 -0.28 -10.68 -0.47
CA TYR A 11 0.89 -11.54 -0.42
C TYR A 11 0.93 -12.50 -1.60
N ASP A 12 -0.18 -13.13 -1.93
CA ASP A 12 -0.29 -13.97 -3.12
C ASP A 12 -0.17 -13.16 -4.40
N GLN A 13 -0.79 -11.97 -4.43
CA GLN A 13 -0.71 -11.04 -5.56
C GLN A 13 0.54 -10.15 -5.51
N ARG A 14 1.54 -10.46 -4.68
CA ARG A 14 2.71 -9.59 -4.50
C ARG A 14 3.40 -9.22 -5.81
N HIS A 15 3.32 -10.05 -6.84
CA HIS A 15 3.90 -9.81 -8.16
C HIS A 15 3.15 -8.77 -9.02
N THR A 16 1.92 -8.40 -8.66
CA THR A 16 1.12 -7.36 -9.34
C THR A 16 1.25 -6.00 -8.67
N LEU A 17 1.96 -5.92 -7.54
CA LEU A 17 2.23 -4.67 -6.84
C LEU A 17 3.30 -3.87 -7.59
N GLU A 18 3.02 -2.59 -7.80
CA GLU A 18 3.87 -1.65 -8.54
C GLU A 18 4.12 -0.40 -7.68
N PRO A 19 5.21 0.36 -7.96
CA PRO A 19 5.42 1.68 -7.38
C PRO A 19 4.23 2.63 -7.58
N ASP A 20 4.12 3.64 -6.73
CA ASP A 20 3.10 4.70 -6.71
C ASP A 20 1.66 4.21 -6.43
N GLN A 21 1.47 2.92 -6.17
CA GLN A 21 0.17 2.39 -5.76
C GLN A 21 -0.10 2.70 -4.29
N VAL A 22 -1.31 3.16 -3.99
CA VAL A 22 -1.73 3.56 -2.63
C VAL A 22 -2.66 2.51 -2.03
N PHE A 23 -2.43 2.18 -0.77
CA PHE A 23 -3.17 1.18 -0.02
C PHE A 23 -3.53 1.67 1.37
N ARG A 24 -4.58 1.08 1.94
CA ARG A 24 -4.80 1.04 3.38
C ARG A 24 -4.06 -0.15 3.98
N ASP A 25 -3.37 0.09 5.09
CA ASP A 25 -2.82 -0.97 5.93
C ASP A 25 -3.87 -1.53 6.91
N PHE A 26 -3.50 -2.55 7.68
CA PHE A 26 -4.35 -3.14 8.71
C PHE A 26 -4.70 -2.20 9.89
N GLN A 27 -3.95 -1.11 10.05
CA GLN A 27 -4.18 -0.07 11.07
C GLN A 27 -5.12 1.04 10.57
N GLY A 28 -5.46 1.02 9.28
CA GLY A 28 -6.24 2.06 8.61
C GLY A 28 -5.41 3.26 8.15
N GLY A 29 -4.08 3.19 8.26
CA GLY A 29 -3.14 4.16 7.69
C GLY A 29 -3.10 4.05 6.17
N LEU A 30 -2.76 5.15 5.51
CA LEU A 30 -2.53 5.16 4.07
C LEU A 30 -1.03 5.09 3.80
N VAL A 31 -0.66 4.15 2.93
CA VAL A 31 0.72 3.91 2.50
C VAL A 31 0.80 3.90 0.99
N MET A 32 1.85 4.50 0.44
CA MET A 32 2.19 4.43 -0.99
C MET A 32 3.42 3.56 -1.16
N LEU A 33 3.38 2.62 -2.12
CA LEU A 33 4.55 1.81 -2.46
C LEU A 33 5.59 2.66 -3.19
N ASP A 34 6.80 2.77 -2.67
CA ASP A 34 7.91 3.48 -3.32
C ASP A 34 8.76 2.51 -4.14
N ARG A 35 9.53 1.65 -3.45
CA ARG A 35 10.45 0.69 -4.08
C ARG A 35 10.53 -0.60 -3.28
N ARG A 36 10.90 -1.68 -3.96
CA ARG A 36 11.16 -2.97 -3.29
C ARG A 36 12.36 -2.89 -2.36
N VAL A 37 12.26 -3.53 -1.20
CA VAL A 37 13.41 -3.74 -0.30
C VAL A 37 14.33 -4.79 -0.94
N PRO A 38 15.62 -4.47 -1.19
CA PRO A 38 16.55 -5.42 -1.78
C PRO A 38 16.78 -6.65 -0.87
N GLY A 39 16.92 -7.83 -1.47
CA GLY A 39 17.30 -9.07 -0.77
C GLY A 39 16.15 -9.84 -0.14
N ASP A 40 15.11 -9.17 0.39
CA ASP A 40 13.96 -9.81 1.03
C ASP A 40 12.90 -10.27 0.00
N GLY A 41 12.83 -9.59 -1.15
CA GLY A 41 12.01 -9.99 -2.31
C GLY A 41 10.50 -9.83 -2.12
N THR A 42 10.04 -9.51 -0.92
CA THR A 42 8.61 -9.41 -0.56
C THR A 42 8.24 -8.01 -0.09
N ARG A 43 9.04 -7.41 0.80
CA ARG A 43 8.77 -6.08 1.39
C ARG A 43 8.95 -4.92 0.43
N TRP A 44 8.24 -3.84 0.75
CA TRP A 44 8.33 -2.54 0.10
C TRP A 44 8.76 -1.48 1.09
N TYR A 45 9.56 -0.52 0.64
CA TYR A 45 9.62 0.80 1.25
C TYR A 45 8.33 1.55 0.89
N VAL A 46 7.80 2.29 1.86
CA VAL A 46 6.57 3.05 1.69
C VAL A 46 6.71 4.51 2.10
N ALA A 47 5.85 5.34 1.53
CA ALA A 47 5.55 6.66 2.07
C ALA A 47 4.27 6.59 2.90
N ASP A 48 4.29 7.22 4.07
CA ASP A 48 3.15 7.32 4.98
C ASP A 48 2.36 8.61 4.69
N TRP A 49 1.02 8.53 4.64
CA TRP A 49 0.20 9.73 4.49
C TRP A 49 0.07 10.46 5.83
N TRP A 50 0.60 11.68 5.91
CA TRP A 50 0.54 12.47 7.12
C TRP A 50 0.30 13.95 6.80
N ALA A 51 -0.62 14.58 7.55
CA ALA A 51 -0.95 16.00 7.45
C ALA A 51 -1.23 16.52 6.01
N GLY A 52 -1.83 15.68 5.16
CA GLY A 52 -2.17 16.03 3.78
C GLY A 52 -1.01 15.89 2.78
N SER A 53 0.04 15.14 3.13
CA SER A 53 1.20 14.91 2.28
C SER A 53 1.81 13.53 2.48
N TRP A 54 2.53 13.04 1.46
CA TRP A 54 3.31 11.80 1.53
C TRP A 54 4.65 12.04 2.23
N SER A 55 4.93 11.27 3.27
CA SER A 55 6.17 11.31 4.04
C SER A 55 7.00 10.05 3.81
N PHE A 56 8.19 10.21 3.21
CA PHE A 56 9.11 9.11 2.91
C PHE A 56 10.09 8.94 4.07
N MET A 57 9.83 7.98 4.96
CA MET A 57 10.62 7.76 6.19
C MET A 57 11.37 6.42 6.20
N ASP A 58 11.56 5.82 5.01
CA ASP A 58 12.08 4.46 4.82
C ASP A 58 11.33 3.40 5.66
N SER A 59 10.07 3.67 6.00
CA SER A 59 9.12 2.71 6.55
C SER A 59 8.99 1.54 5.58
N THR A 60 8.81 0.32 6.10
CA THR A 60 8.61 -0.86 5.27
C THR A 60 7.31 -1.56 5.59
N ILE A 61 6.68 -2.17 4.58
CA ILE A 61 5.47 -2.98 4.75
C ILE A 61 5.61 -4.34 4.05
N GLU A 62 4.98 -5.36 4.60
CA GLU A 62 4.78 -6.62 3.90
C GLU A 62 3.49 -6.58 3.07
N PRO A 63 3.44 -7.20 1.89
CA PRO A 63 2.21 -7.27 1.11
C PRO A 63 1.02 -7.85 1.88
N GLY A 64 1.26 -8.75 2.84
CA GLY A 64 0.19 -9.31 3.68
C GLY A 64 -0.47 -8.31 4.64
N ASP A 65 0.16 -7.16 4.88
CA ASP A 65 -0.38 -6.08 5.72
C ASP A 65 -1.25 -5.09 4.93
N LEU A 66 -1.31 -5.22 3.59
CA LEU A 66 -2.15 -4.41 2.72
C LEU A 66 -3.59 -4.93 2.76
N VAL A 67 -4.55 -4.02 2.89
CA VAL A 67 -5.98 -4.37 3.02
C VAL A 67 -6.78 -3.99 1.79
N GLU A 68 -6.59 -2.77 1.28
CA GLU A 68 -7.42 -2.20 0.22
C GLU A 68 -6.59 -1.25 -0.63
N ARG A 69 -6.62 -1.42 -1.96
CA ARG A 69 -6.06 -0.44 -2.89
C ARG A 69 -7.02 0.74 -3.01
N VAL A 70 -6.50 1.95 -2.87
CA VAL A 70 -7.29 3.19 -2.94
C VAL A 70 -6.67 4.19 -3.92
N ALA A 71 -7.42 5.24 -4.24
CA ALA A 71 -6.90 6.36 -5.02
C ALA A 71 -5.92 7.19 -4.18
N ASP A 72 -4.94 7.83 -4.83
CA ASP A 72 -4.03 8.74 -4.17
C ASP A 72 -4.76 10.03 -3.74
N PRO A 73 -4.90 10.32 -2.43
CA PRO A 73 -5.51 11.54 -1.95
C PRO A 73 -4.78 12.82 -2.37
N ALA A 74 -3.49 12.76 -2.73
CA ALA A 74 -2.75 13.92 -3.24
C ALA A 74 -3.15 14.30 -4.67
N GLN A 75 -3.72 13.36 -5.44
CA GLN A 75 -4.11 13.56 -6.84
C GLN A 75 -5.59 13.88 -7.01
N VAL A 76 -6.40 13.74 -5.95
CA VAL A 76 -7.81 14.15 -5.99
C VAL A 76 -7.86 15.66 -5.74
N PRO A 77 -8.22 16.49 -6.74
CA PRO A 77 -8.47 17.91 -6.49
C PRO A 77 -9.64 18.05 -5.51
N ALA A 78 -9.50 18.96 -4.55
CA ALA A 78 -10.50 19.28 -3.54
C ALA A 78 -11.86 19.67 -4.13
#